data_AF-A0A0B8QMY0-F1
#
_entry.id   AF-A0A0B8QMY0-F1
#
_cell.length_a   1.000
_cell.length_b   1.000
_cell.length_c   1.000
_cell.angle_alpha   90.00
_cell.angle_beta   90.00
_cell.angle_gamma   90.00
#
_symmetry.space_group_name_H-M   'P 1'
#
loop_
_entity.id
_entity.type
_entity.pdbx_description
1 polymer ?
#
loop_
_entity_poly.entity_id
_entity_poly.type
_entity_poly.pdbx_seq_one_letter_code
_entity_poly.pdbx_strand_id
1 'polypeptide(L)'
;MSLNNNRHLLFVIPTLAVIVMGFIVIFGWFTSNDTLTKINPNFVSMQFNTALCFVWSGFGLLSLLSERLKLTALFGLVTVATCSITLSQYIFEFDAGFDQFFIAASSDLYTSHPGRMAPNTALGFIATSLALVCGASKGSNSNAVIGSLASFIFALGFVALGGYLTGINTAYGWGSVTYMAVHTATAFIVVGVIFLSYAIGKKQEKDSNNSLPSWLHWPIGIWGITITITIWEALNQYNLSNLKPHYISQGLATESLLVFGILLTIVVAWAVRSTYNTVPRVEPSLNRKSAPVITIVLGFLLSGAVLQLLHNNFQAKVTSQFNKASEDLANRWVLPWVPILKFSMI
;
A
#
# COMPACT_ATOMS: atom_id res chain seq x y z
N MET A 1 31.09 10.01 -10.11
CA MET A 1 31.53 10.92 -9.03
C MET A 1 31.17 10.21 -7.73
N SER A 2 32.13 9.94 -6.84
CA SER A 2 31.93 9.02 -5.71
C SER A 2 30.88 9.56 -4.75
N LEU A 3 29.70 8.95 -4.70
CA LEU A 3 28.81 9.04 -3.55
C LEU A 3 29.68 8.85 -2.30
N ASN A 4 29.60 9.77 -1.33
CA ASN A 4 30.34 9.66 -0.06
C ASN A 4 30.16 8.23 0.49
N ASN A 5 31.24 7.53 0.86
CA ASN A 5 31.24 6.07 1.10
C ASN A 5 30.08 5.59 2.00
N ASN A 6 29.71 6.40 3.00
CA ASN A 6 28.59 6.12 3.90
C ASN A 6 27.21 6.18 3.22
N ARG A 7 27.01 7.09 2.27
CA ARG A 7 25.77 7.18 1.46
C ARG A 7 25.65 5.98 0.53
N HIS A 8 26.75 5.50 -0.04
CA HIS A 8 26.72 4.33 -0.92
C HIS A 8 26.27 3.06 -0.16
N LEU A 9 26.78 2.86 1.06
CA LEU A 9 26.38 1.73 1.91
C LEU A 9 24.89 1.72 2.27
N LEU A 10 24.30 2.91 2.46
CA LEU A 10 22.86 3.06 2.74
C LEU A 10 21.95 2.53 1.62
N PHE A 11 22.44 2.46 0.37
CA PHE A 11 21.69 1.89 -0.75
C PHE A 11 22.02 0.43 -1.01
N VAL A 12 23.30 0.05 -0.87
CA VAL A 12 23.77 -1.30 -1.22
C VAL A 12 23.25 -2.36 -0.26
N ILE A 13 23.33 -2.11 1.06
CA ILE A 13 22.90 -3.10 2.08
C ILE A 13 21.43 -3.51 1.91
N PRO A 14 20.45 -2.58 1.86
CA PRO A 14 19.05 -2.98 1.67
C PRO A 14 18.80 -3.59 0.29
N THR A 15 19.54 -3.18 -0.74
CA THR A 15 19.45 -3.82 -2.07
C THR A 15 19.91 -5.28 -2.03
N LEU A 16 21.03 -5.56 -1.35
CA LEU A 16 21.53 -6.93 -1.17
C LEU A 16 20.55 -7.78 -0.36
N ALA A 17 19.90 -7.21 0.67
CA ALA A 17 18.89 -7.91 1.44
C ALA A 17 17.72 -8.39 0.56
N VAL A 18 17.23 -7.54 -0.36
CA VAL A 18 16.17 -7.90 -1.31
C VAL A 18 16.62 -9.02 -2.26
N ILE A 19 17.86 -8.95 -2.78
CA ILE A 19 18.41 -9.98 -3.66
C ILE A 19 18.54 -11.32 -2.92
N VAL A 20 19.12 -11.30 -1.72
CA VAL A 20 19.31 -12.49 -0.89
C VAL A 20 17.96 -13.13 -0.53
N MET A 21 16.97 -12.32 -0.14
CA MET A 21 15.61 -12.80 0.11
C MET A 21 15.03 -13.49 -1.13
N GLY A 22 15.17 -12.88 -2.32
CA GLY A 22 14.74 -13.51 -3.58
C GLY A 22 15.42 -14.85 -3.84
N PHE A 23 16.74 -14.95 -3.62
CA PHE A 23 17.46 -16.23 -3.77
C PHE A 23 17.04 -17.28 -2.74
N ILE A 24 16.78 -16.89 -1.48
CA ILE A 24 16.27 -17.80 -0.45
C ILE A 24 14.94 -18.42 -0.89
N VAL A 25 14.02 -17.61 -1.41
CA VAL A 25 12.71 -18.10 -1.88
C VAL A 25 12.87 -18.98 -3.11
N ILE A 26 13.70 -18.61 -4.07
CA ILE A 26 14.03 -19.43 -5.24
C ILE A 26 14.56 -20.80 -4.79
N PHE A 27 15.50 -20.82 -3.85
CA PHE A 27 16.04 -22.06 -3.28
C PHE A 27 14.97 -22.87 -2.52
N GLY A 28 14.05 -22.19 -1.83
CA GLY A 28 12.87 -22.80 -1.20
C GLY A 28 12.00 -23.56 -2.18
N TRP A 29 11.73 -22.97 -3.36
CA TRP A 29 10.98 -23.65 -4.41
C TRP A 29 11.72 -24.87 -4.97
N PHE A 30 13.02 -24.78 -5.23
CA PHE A 30 13.81 -25.93 -5.72
C PHE A 30 13.92 -27.08 -4.73
N THR A 31 13.90 -26.78 -3.43
CA THR A 31 13.97 -27.78 -2.36
C THR A 31 12.59 -28.23 -1.87
N SER A 32 11.51 -27.69 -2.45
CA SER A 32 10.13 -27.89 -1.99
C SER A 32 9.97 -27.63 -0.49
N ASN A 33 10.69 -26.62 0.02
CA ASN A 33 10.69 -26.27 1.44
C ASN A 33 9.85 -25.02 1.69
N ASP A 34 8.62 -25.24 2.18
CA ASP A 34 7.65 -24.20 2.52
C ASP A 34 8.16 -23.17 3.54
N THR A 35 9.11 -23.53 4.41
CA THR A 35 9.65 -22.59 5.42
C THR A 35 10.50 -21.48 4.81
N LEU A 36 10.99 -21.68 3.57
CA LEU A 36 11.79 -20.70 2.84
C LEU A 36 10.93 -19.86 1.90
N THR A 37 9.75 -20.33 1.53
CA THR A 37 8.80 -19.63 0.64
C THR A 37 7.73 -18.87 1.44
N LYS A 38 7.42 -19.31 2.66
CA LYS A 38 6.45 -18.71 3.61
C LYS A 38 7.15 -18.25 4.89
N ILE A 39 6.78 -17.07 5.39
CA ILE A 39 7.20 -16.62 6.74
C ILE A 39 6.41 -17.34 7.85
N ASN A 40 5.14 -17.64 7.59
CA ASN A 40 4.24 -18.29 8.53
C ASN A 40 3.44 -19.35 7.77
N PRO A 41 3.20 -20.55 8.34
CA PRO A 41 2.40 -21.59 7.71
C PRO A 41 0.98 -21.16 7.29
N ASN A 42 0.40 -20.16 7.98
CA ASN A 42 -0.93 -19.63 7.69
C ASN A 42 -0.92 -18.54 6.60
N PHE A 43 0.25 -18.12 6.12
CA PHE A 43 0.39 -17.11 5.08
C PHE A 43 0.70 -17.75 3.72
N VAL A 44 0.42 -17.00 2.66
CA VAL A 44 0.72 -17.42 1.29
C VAL A 44 2.22 -17.42 1.01
N SER A 45 2.67 -18.36 0.18
CA SER A 45 4.05 -18.35 -0.33
C SER A 45 4.29 -17.18 -1.26
N MET A 46 5.51 -16.66 -1.26
CA MET A 46 5.96 -15.87 -2.40
C MET A 46 6.17 -16.78 -3.59
N GLN A 47 5.49 -16.48 -4.70
CA GLN A 47 5.62 -17.21 -5.95
C GLN A 47 7.03 -17.11 -6.53
N PHE A 48 7.46 -18.14 -7.26
CA PHE A 48 8.80 -18.19 -7.88
C PHE A 48 9.06 -16.97 -8.77
N ASN A 49 8.10 -16.62 -9.64
CA ASN A 49 8.22 -15.46 -10.54
C ASN A 49 8.34 -14.14 -9.77
N THR A 50 7.69 -14.01 -8.61
CA THR A 50 7.84 -12.85 -7.72
C THR A 50 9.27 -12.75 -7.19
N ALA A 51 9.84 -13.86 -6.72
CA ALA A 51 11.21 -13.90 -6.21
C ALA A 51 12.22 -13.55 -7.31
N LEU A 52 12.03 -14.07 -8.52
CA LEU A 52 12.86 -13.78 -9.68
C LEU A 52 12.81 -12.29 -10.07
N CYS A 53 11.63 -11.68 -10.07
CA CYS A 53 11.46 -10.24 -10.31
C CYS A 53 12.18 -9.38 -9.25
N PHE A 54 12.20 -9.79 -7.97
CA PHE A 54 13.00 -9.10 -6.94
C PHE A 54 14.50 -9.22 -7.19
N VAL A 55 14.98 -10.40 -7.60
CA VAL A 55 16.40 -10.60 -7.95
C VAL A 55 16.79 -9.70 -9.13
N TRP A 56 16.01 -9.69 -10.21
CA TRP A 56 16.26 -8.81 -11.36
C TRP A 56 16.19 -7.33 -11.00
N SER A 57 15.18 -6.91 -10.24
CA SER A 57 15.05 -5.52 -9.77
C SER A 57 16.23 -5.11 -8.90
N GLY A 58 16.69 -5.98 -8.01
CA GLY A 58 17.86 -5.75 -7.16
C GLY A 58 19.16 -5.62 -7.96
N PHE A 59 19.41 -6.48 -8.94
CA PHE A 59 20.54 -6.32 -9.86
C PHE A 59 20.41 -5.06 -10.72
N GLY A 60 19.20 -4.68 -11.11
CA GLY A 60 18.91 -3.40 -11.77
C GLY A 60 19.28 -2.20 -10.90
N LEU A 61 18.93 -2.23 -9.61
CA LEU A 61 19.30 -1.21 -8.62
C LEU A 61 20.81 -1.13 -8.40
N LEU A 62 21.51 -2.26 -8.20
CA LEU A 62 22.97 -2.27 -8.09
C LEU A 62 23.64 -1.71 -9.35
N SER A 63 23.11 -2.06 -10.53
CA SER A 63 23.59 -1.53 -11.81
C SER A 63 23.35 -0.03 -11.92
N LEU A 64 22.21 0.47 -11.41
CA LEU A 64 21.88 1.90 -11.40
C LEU A 64 22.84 2.67 -10.51
N LEU A 65 23.12 2.16 -9.31
CA LEU A 65 24.09 2.74 -8.36
C LEU A 65 25.51 2.75 -8.92
N SER A 66 25.85 1.75 -9.75
CA SER A 66 27.16 1.64 -10.43
C SER A 66 27.22 2.39 -11.76
N GLU A 67 26.21 3.21 -12.09
CA GLU A 67 26.08 3.94 -13.36
C GLU A 67 26.11 3.04 -14.64
N ARG A 68 25.83 1.74 -14.51
CA ARG A 68 25.76 0.78 -15.63
C ARG A 68 24.38 0.81 -16.30
N LEU A 69 24.05 1.95 -16.91
CA LEU A 69 22.68 2.27 -17.39
C LEU A 69 22.10 1.23 -18.36
N LYS A 70 22.92 0.58 -19.21
CA LYS A 70 22.46 -0.48 -20.11
C LYS A 70 21.96 -1.72 -19.36
N LEU A 71 22.68 -2.13 -18.30
CA LEU A 71 22.26 -3.25 -17.46
C LEU A 71 21.03 -2.88 -16.64
N THR A 72 20.97 -1.66 -16.11
CA THR A 72 19.78 -1.14 -15.43
C THR A 72 18.54 -1.21 -16.32
N ALA A 73 18.64 -0.72 -17.56
CA ALA A 73 17.55 -0.77 -18.52
C ALA A 73 17.18 -2.21 -18.88
N LEU A 74 18.15 -3.11 -19.07
CA LEU A 74 17.91 -4.53 -19.34
C LEU A 74 17.09 -5.18 -18.23
N PHE A 75 17.52 -5.06 -16.97
CA PHE A 75 16.79 -5.64 -15.84
C PHE A 75 15.39 -5.04 -15.66
N GLY A 76 15.25 -3.73 -15.87
CA GLY A 76 13.94 -3.07 -15.88
C GLY A 76 13.03 -3.58 -17.00
N LEU A 77 13.54 -3.73 -18.22
CA LEU A 77 12.76 -4.21 -19.38
C LEU A 77 12.34 -5.67 -19.25
N VAL A 78 13.22 -6.54 -18.74
CA VAL A 78 12.87 -7.95 -18.49
C VAL A 78 11.79 -8.04 -17.41
N THR A 79 11.94 -7.30 -16.31
CA THR A 79 10.98 -7.31 -15.20
C THR A 79 9.62 -6.76 -15.63
N VAL A 80 9.57 -5.65 -16.37
CA VAL A 80 8.29 -5.08 -16.85
C VAL A 80 7.60 -6.04 -17.84
N ALA A 81 8.35 -6.67 -18.74
CA ALA A 81 7.78 -7.61 -19.71
C ALA A 81 7.11 -8.79 -18.99
N THR A 82 7.78 -9.41 -18.02
CA THR A 82 7.23 -10.51 -17.22
C THR A 82 5.97 -10.10 -16.44
N CYS A 83 5.99 -8.93 -15.82
CA CYS A 83 4.85 -8.46 -15.01
C CYS A 83 3.67 -8.02 -15.89
N SER A 84 3.93 -7.43 -17.06
CA SER A 84 2.90 -7.10 -18.04
C SER A 84 2.21 -8.35 -18.58
N ILE A 85 2.96 -9.42 -18.88
CA ILE A 85 2.37 -10.71 -19.26
C ILE A 85 1.46 -11.23 -18.14
N THR A 86 1.91 -11.18 -16.89
CA THR A 86 1.09 -11.61 -15.74
C THR A 86 -0.21 -10.81 -15.63
N LEU A 87 -0.16 -9.47 -15.75
CA LEU A 87 -1.38 -8.66 -15.71
C LEU A 87 -2.31 -8.93 -16.89
N SER A 88 -1.76 -9.12 -18.10
CA SER A 88 -2.56 -9.48 -19.28
C SER A 88 -3.29 -10.81 -19.07
N GLN A 89 -2.66 -11.80 -18.43
CA GLN A 89 -3.33 -13.07 -18.09
C GLN A 89 -4.54 -12.86 -17.16
N TYR A 90 -4.48 -11.92 -16.22
CA TYR A 90 -5.63 -11.58 -15.38
C TYR A 90 -6.72 -10.82 -16.13
N ILE A 91 -6.36 -9.90 -17.03
CA ILE A 91 -7.33 -9.05 -17.75
C ILE A 91 -8.08 -9.84 -18.84
N PHE A 92 -7.36 -10.69 -19.57
CA PHE A 92 -7.89 -11.45 -20.69
C PHE A 92 -8.24 -12.90 -20.33
N GLU A 93 -8.11 -13.27 -19.06
CA GLU A 93 -8.45 -14.60 -18.52
C GLU A 93 -7.81 -15.78 -19.28
N PHE A 94 -6.60 -15.60 -19.81
CA PHE A 94 -5.84 -16.68 -20.45
C PHE A 94 -4.70 -17.18 -19.56
N ASP A 95 -4.25 -18.40 -19.83
CA ASP A 95 -3.06 -18.97 -19.23
C ASP A 95 -1.93 -19.02 -20.26
N ALA A 96 -0.88 -18.25 -20.02
CA ALA A 96 0.33 -18.23 -20.85
C ALA A 96 1.26 -19.40 -20.52
N GLY A 97 1.04 -20.11 -19.41
CA GLY A 97 1.94 -21.13 -18.88
C GLY A 97 3.27 -20.58 -18.32
N PHE A 98 3.52 -19.27 -18.44
CA PHE A 98 4.73 -18.63 -17.94
C PHE A 98 4.87 -18.75 -16.41
N ASP A 99 3.74 -18.84 -15.71
CA ASP A 99 3.68 -18.93 -14.26
C ASP A 99 4.27 -20.23 -13.68
N GLN A 100 4.39 -21.27 -14.51
CA GLN A 100 4.88 -22.59 -14.10
C GLN A 100 6.06 -23.08 -14.96
N PHE A 101 6.61 -22.21 -15.82
CA PHE A 101 7.66 -22.59 -16.78
C PHE A 101 8.93 -23.10 -16.11
N PHE A 102 9.34 -22.48 -15.00
CA PHE A 102 10.56 -22.87 -14.27
C PHE A 102 10.30 -23.96 -13.22
N ILE A 103 9.22 -23.81 -12.46
CA ILE A 103 8.82 -24.73 -11.38
C ILE A 103 7.30 -24.81 -11.40
N ALA A 104 6.77 -26.03 -11.38
CA ALA A 104 5.35 -26.28 -11.16
C ALA A 104 5.02 -25.94 -9.70
N ALA A 105 4.15 -24.95 -9.50
CA ALA A 105 3.73 -24.54 -8.17
C ALA A 105 2.73 -25.55 -7.59
N SER A 106 2.93 -25.92 -6.32
CA SER A 106 1.92 -26.63 -5.55
C SER A 106 0.72 -25.72 -5.27
N SER A 107 -0.48 -26.29 -5.18
CA SER A 107 -1.69 -25.55 -4.80
C SER A 107 -1.55 -24.99 -3.39
N ASP A 108 -1.43 -23.67 -3.27
CA ASP A 108 -1.32 -22.97 -1.99
C ASP A 108 -2.67 -22.38 -1.57
N LEU A 109 -2.89 -22.28 -0.25
CA LEU A 109 -4.04 -21.56 0.31
C LEU A 109 -4.10 -20.12 -0.24
N TYR A 110 -5.28 -19.66 -0.63
CA TYR A 110 -5.51 -18.30 -1.16
C TYR A 110 -4.73 -17.94 -2.43
N THR A 111 -4.42 -18.96 -3.26
CA THR A 111 -3.90 -18.79 -4.62
C THR A 111 -4.96 -19.22 -5.64
N SER A 112 -5.32 -18.35 -6.58
CA SER A 112 -6.37 -18.63 -7.58
C SER A 112 -5.80 -19.35 -8.80
N HIS A 113 -4.55 -19.04 -9.14
CA HIS A 113 -3.80 -19.67 -10.22
C HIS A 113 -2.41 -20.07 -9.68
N PRO A 114 -2.06 -21.37 -9.71
CA PRO A 114 -0.76 -21.84 -9.22
C PRO A 114 0.40 -21.14 -9.92
N GLY A 115 1.38 -20.64 -9.15
CA GLY A 115 2.60 -20.01 -9.66
C GLY A 115 2.45 -18.54 -10.06
N ARG A 116 1.23 -18.05 -10.26
CA ARG A 116 0.96 -16.70 -10.75
C ARG A 116 1.10 -15.66 -9.63
N MET A 117 1.92 -14.64 -9.86
CA MET A 117 2.08 -13.55 -8.89
C MET A 117 0.76 -12.78 -8.70
N ALA A 118 0.56 -12.22 -7.51
CA ALA A 118 -0.62 -11.39 -7.23
C ALA A 118 -0.66 -10.14 -8.14
N PRO A 119 -1.84 -9.66 -8.58
CA PRO A 119 -1.96 -8.51 -9.48
C PRO A 119 -1.34 -7.23 -8.91
N ASN A 120 -1.55 -6.97 -7.62
CA ASN A 120 -0.94 -5.84 -6.90
C ASN A 120 0.60 -5.92 -6.88
N THR A 121 1.15 -7.14 -6.79
CA THR A 121 2.58 -7.40 -6.85
C THR A 121 3.14 -7.13 -8.25
N ALA A 122 2.43 -7.55 -9.30
CA ALA A 122 2.80 -7.23 -10.67
C ALA A 122 2.82 -5.72 -10.94
N LEU A 123 1.83 -4.97 -10.42
CA LEU A 123 1.81 -3.51 -10.48
C LEU A 123 3.01 -2.87 -9.76
N GLY A 124 3.37 -3.38 -8.58
CA GLY A 124 4.55 -2.94 -7.83
C GLY A 124 5.85 -3.14 -8.62
N PHE A 125 5.99 -4.27 -9.32
CA PHE A 125 7.15 -4.52 -10.17
C PHE A 125 7.15 -3.70 -11.46
N ILE A 126 5.99 -3.41 -12.06
CA ILE A 126 5.91 -2.49 -13.20
C ILE A 126 6.39 -1.11 -12.78
N ALA A 127 5.93 -0.60 -11.63
CA ALA A 127 6.40 0.68 -11.10
C ALA A 127 7.91 0.66 -10.79
N THR A 128 8.42 -0.43 -10.21
CA THR A 128 9.85 -0.65 -9.95
C THR A 128 10.65 -0.62 -11.25
N SER A 129 10.17 -1.29 -12.28
CA SER A 129 10.81 -1.37 -13.59
C SER A 129 10.83 -0.04 -14.32
N LEU A 130 9.72 0.71 -14.26
CA LEU A 130 9.64 2.07 -14.80
C LEU A 130 10.63 2.99 -14.08
N ALA A 131 10.79 2.87 -12.75
CA ALA A 131 11.78 3.64 -12.00
C ALA A 131 13.21 3.30 -12.44
N LEU A 132 13.53 2.03 -12.70
CA LEU A 132 14.83 1.61 -13.27
C LEU A 132 15.06 2.20 -14.66
N VAL A 133 14.10 2.08 -15.57
CA VAL A 133 14.21 2.60 -16.94
C VAL A 133 14.34 4.13 -16.94
N CYS A 134 13.55 4.83 -16.12
CA CYS A 134 13.70 6.26 -15.92
C CYS A 134 15.07 6.63 -15.33
N GLY A 135 15.58 5.85 -14.37
CA GLY A 135 16.90 6.02 -13.79
C GLY A 135 18.05 5.80 -14.78
N ALA A 136 17.87 4.88 -15.73
CA ALA A 136 18.79 4.65 -16.84
C ALA A 136 18.76 5.79 -17.87
N SER A 137 17.66 6.53 -17.96
CA SER A 137 17.53 7.69 -18.85
C SER A 137 18.17 8.95 -18.23
N LYS A 138 18.82 9.79 -19.04
CA LYS A 138 19.40 11.09 -18.60
C LYS A 138 18.40 12.25 -18.62
N GLY A 139 17.09 11.97 -18.62
CA GLY A 139 16.04 12.98 -18.73
C GLY A 139 15.99 13.94 -17.54
N SER A 140 15.67 15.22 -17.77
CA SER A 140 15.63 16.26 -16.73
C SER A 140 14.58 16.01 -15.64
N ASN A 141 13.47 15.34 -15.98
CA ASN A 141 12.37 15.04 -15.05
C ASN A 141 12.46 13.63 -14.41
N SER A 142 13.54 12.89 -14.66
CA SER A 142 13.69 11.50 -14.20
C SER A 142 13.52 11.36 -12.68
N ASN A 143 14.09 12.27 -11.88
CA ASN A 143 13.99 12.19 -10.42
C ASN A 143 12.57 12.37 -9.88
N ALA A 144 11.74 13.19 -10.54
CA ALA A 144 10.35 13.38 -10.15
C ALA A 144 9.53 12.11 -10.41
N VAL A 145 9.73 11.49 -11.58
CA VAL A 145 9.06 10.23 -11.93
C VAL A 145 9.50 9.10 -10.99
N ILE A 146 10.80 8.97 -10.73
CA ILE A 146 11.33 7.97 -9.79
C ILE A 146 10.75 8.19 -8.39
N GLY A 147 10.72 9.43 -7.88
CA GLY A 147 10.17 9.73 -6.56
C GLY A 147 8.69 9.40 -6.43
N SER A 148 7.88 9.68 -7.45
CA SER A 148 6.46 9.32 -7.48
C SER A 148 6.26 7.80 -7.52
N LEU A 149 6.99 7.10 -8.40
CA LEU A 149 6.94 5.63 -8.49
C LEU A 149 7.41 4.97 -7.18
N ALA A 150 8.47 5.48 -6.57
CA ALA A 150 8.98 5.02 -5.27
C ALA A 150 7.91 5.11 -4.17
N SER A 151 7.16 6.21 -4.16
CA SER A 151 6.09 6.44 -3.20
C SER A 151 4.93 5.48 -3.40
N PHE A 152 4.58 5.20 -4.66
CA PHE A 152 3.57 4.19 -5.00
C PHE A 152 4.00 2.78 -4.60
N ILE A 153 5.24 2.38 -4.88
CA ILE A 153 5.80 1.08 -4.49
C ILE A 153 5.78 0.93 -2.97
N PHE A 154 6.23 1.96 -2.24
CA PHE A 154 6.17 1.98 -0.78
C PHE A 154 4.72 1.80 -0.30
N ALA A 155 3.80 2.62 -0.83
CA ALA A 155 2.40 2.61 -0.44
C ALA A 155 1.77 1.22 -0.61
N LEU A 156 2.02 0.54 -1.75
CA LEU A 156 1.56 -0.83 -1.97
C LEU A 156 2.04 -1.79 -0.89
N GLY A 157 3.33 -1.77 -0.56
CA GLY A 157 3.89 -2.61 0.49
C GLY A 157 3.33 -2.27 1.88
N PHE A 158 3.17 -0.98 2.18
CA PHE A 158 2.63 -0.51 3.44
C PHE A 158 1.18 -0.93 3.67
N VAL A 159 0.31 -0.77 2.65
CA VAL A 159 -1.09 -1.20 2.70
C VAL A 159 -1.17 -2.70 2.92
N ALA A 160 -0.41 -3.49 2.15
CA ALA A 160 -0.41 -4.94 2.27
C ALA A 160 0.06 -5.39 3.66
N LEU A 161 1.16 -4.82 4.19
CA LEU A 161 1.66 -5.12 5.53
C LEU A 161 0.65 -4.74 6.62
N GLY A 162 0.04 -3.55 6.50
CA GLY A 162 -1.02 -3.10 7.41
C GLY A 162 -2.23 -4.03 7.39
N GLY A 163 -2.59 -4.56 6.21
CA GLY A 163 -3.62 -5.59 6.05
C GLY A 163 -3.30 -6.86 6.83
N TYR A 164 -2.06 -7.37 6.74
CA TYR A 164 -1.62 -8.54 7.51
C TYR A 164 -1.69 -8.30 9.03
N LEU A 165 -1.34 -7.11 9.51
CA LEU A 165 -1.36 -6.78 10.94
C LEU A 165 -2.80 -6.61 11.49
N THR A 166 -3.72 -6.16 10.65
CA THR A 166 -5.12 -5.89 11.03
C THR A 166 -6.08 -7.04 10.70
N GLY A 167 -5.62 -8.05 9.94
CA GLY A 167 -6.47 -9.15 9.46
C GLY A 167 -7.40 -8.76 8.32
N ILE A 168 -7.12 -7.66 7.62
CA ILE A 168 -7.92 -7.16 6.50
C ILE A 168 -7.40 -7.76 5.19
N ASN A 169 -8.07 -8.83 4.74
CA ASN A 169 -7.65 -9.57 3.54
C ASN A 169 -7.68 -8.71 2.26
N THR A 170 -8.60 -7.75 2.16
CA THR A 170 -8.77 -6.88 0.98
C THR A 170 -7.57 -5.95 0.73
N ALA A 171 -6.75 -5.70 1.75
CA ALA A 171 -5.57 -4.84 1.65
C ALA A 171 -4.35 -5.55 1.01
N TYR A 172 -4.25 -6.88 1.11
CA TYR A 172 -3.17 -7.67 0.49
C TYR A 172 -3.65 -8.66 -0.58
N GLY A 173 -4.96 -8.77 -0.78
CA GLY A 173 -5.60 -9.56 -1.83
C GLY A 173 -6.78 -8.81 -2.44
N TRP A 174 -6.86 -8.77 -3.77
CA TRP A 174 -7.95 -8.07 -4.45
C TRP A 174 -9.03 -9.07 -4.85
N GLY A 175 -10.12 -9.12 -4.06
CA GLY A 175 -11.21 -10.06 -4.29
C GLY A 175 -10.81 -11.52 -4.00
N SER A 176 -11.18 -12.43 -4.91
CA SER A 176 -10.83 -13.85 -4.85
C SER A 176 -9.48 -14.18 -5.53
N VAL A 177 -8.69 -13.16 -5.86
CA VAL A 177 -7.41 -13.31 -6.58
C VAL A 177 -6.27 -13.63 -5.60
N THR A 178 -5.18 -14.22 -6.11
CA THR A 178 -3.95 -14.54 -5.36
C THR A 178 -3.50 -13.42 -4.42
N TYR A 179 -3.25 -13.78 -3.17
CA TYR A 179 -2.79 -12.84 -2.15
C TYR A 179 -1.29 -12.56 -2.26
N MET A 180 -0.90 -11.35 -1.89
CA MET A 180 0.49 -10.93 -1.86
C MET A 180 1.17 -11.43 -0.59
N ALA A 181 2.32 -12.12 -0.70
CA ALA A 181 3.04 -12.61 0.47
C ALA A 181 3.58 -11.47 1.37
N VAL A 182 3.63 -11.70 2.68
CA VAL A 182 4.06 -10.69 3.67
C VAL A 182 5.51 -10.20 3.48
N HIS A 183 6.43 -11.08 3.07
CA HIS A 183 7.80 -10.66 2.76
C HIS A 183 7.90 -9.90 1.45
N THR A 184 7.05 -10.18 0.45
CA THR A 184 6.89 -9.33 -0.74
C THR A 184 6.53 -7.89 -0.34
N ALA A 185 5.64 -7.73 0.64
CA ALA A 185 5.20 -6.41 1.11
C ALA A 185 6.35 -5.65 1.78
N THR A 186 7.09 -6.35 2.63
CA THR A 186 8.29 -5.82 3.28
C THR A 186 9.36 -5.43 2.26
N ALA A 187 9.56 -6.26 1.23
CA ALA A 187 10.54 -5.98 0.18
C ALA A 187 10.16 -4.76 -0.66
N PHE A 188 8.88 -4.57 -1.01
CA PHE A 188 8.47 -3.35 -1.72
C PHE A 188 8.61 -2.09 -0.85
N ILE A 189 8.35 -2.15 0.46
CA ILE A 189 8.64 -1.04 1.37
C ILE A 189 10.13 -0.67 1.25
N VAL A 190 11.03 -1.66 1.35
CA VAL A 190 12.48 -1.45 1.23
C VAL A 190 12.86 -0.87 -0.14
N VAL A 191 12.34 -1.43 -1.25
CA VAL A 191 12.60 -0.93 -2.61
C VAL A 191 12.10 0.50 -2.80
N GLY A 192 10.91 0.83 -2.27
CA GLY A 192 10.35 2.18 -2.29
C GLY A 192 11.25 3.18 -1.55
N VAL A 193 11.76 2.81 -0.37
CA VAL A 193 12.72 3.64 0.38
C VAL A 193 14.00 3.85 -0.43
N ILE A 194 14.57 2.80 -1.03
CA ILE A 194 15.80 2.90 -1.83
C ILE A 194 15.63 3.91 -2.97
N PHE A 195 14.56 3.81 -3.77
CA PHE A 195 14.32 4.73 -4.89
C PHE A 195 14.02 6.16 -4.44
N LEU A 196 13.26 6.33 -3.36
CA LEU A 196 12.94 7.66 -2.83
C LEU A 196 14.22 8.36 -2.33
N SER A 197 15.03 7.64 -1.55
CA SER A 197 16.33 8.13 -1.08
C SER A 197 17.30 8.41 -2.24
N TYR A 198 17.29 7.59 -3.28
CA TYR A 198 18.09 7.81 -4.50
C TYR A 198 17.66 9.10 -5.23
N ALA A 199 16.36 9.31 -5.43
CA ALA A 199 15.81 10.49 -6.10
C ALA A 199 16.12 11.79 -5.33
N ILE A 200 16.05 11.76 -3.99
CA ILE A 200 16.41 12.89 -3.13
C ILE A 200 17.93 13.13 -3.18
N GLY A 201 18.74 12.09 -3.05
CA GLY A 201 20.21 12.17 -3.03
C GLY A 201 20.78 12.78 -4.32
N LYS A 202 20.28 12.35 -5.49
CA LYS A 202 20.70 12.88 -6.79
C LYS A 202 20.32 14.35 -7.00
N LYS A 203 19.22 14.81 -6.38
CA LYS A 203 18.88 16.25 -6.41
C LYS A 203 19.84 17.06 -5.54
N GLN A 204 20.14 16.59 -4.32
CA GLN A 204 21.06 17.29 -3.42
C GLN A 204 22.47 17.44 -4.01
N GLU A 205 22.92 16.49 -4.83
CA GLU A 205 24.21 16.60 -5.54
C GLU A 205 24.19 17.71 -6.61
N LYS A 206 23.04 17.95 -7.24
CA LYS A 206 22.89 18.94 -8.31
C LYS A 206 22.61 20.35 -7.78
N ASP A 207 21.83 20.46 -6.71
CA ASP A 207 21.49 21.72 -6.05
C ASP A 207 22.08 21.73 -4.62
N SER A 208 23.19 22.46 -4.43
CA SER A 208 23.85 22.65 -3.13
C SER A 208 22.96 23.38 -2.11
N ASN A 209 21.92 24.08 -2.58
CA ASN A 209 20.98 24.74 -1.70
C ASN A 209 20.07 23.65 -1.11
N ASN A 210 20.03 23.52 0.21
CA ASN A 210 19.32 22.48 0.98
C ASN A 210 17.77 22.56 0.85
N SER A 211 17.28 23.10 -0.26
CA SER A 211 15.88 23.20 -0.60
C SER A 211 15.33 21.80 -0.92
N LEU A 212 14.16 21.54 -0.35
CA LEU A 212 13.46 20.29 -0.56
C LEU A 212 13.13 20.08 -2.07
N PRO A 213 12.86 18.85 -2.53
CA PRO A 213 12.54 18.61 -3.92
C PRO A 213 11.21 19.24 -4.35
N SER A 214 11.19 20.01 -5.44
CA SER A 214 9.96 20.59 -6.00
C SER A 214 8.90 19.55 -6.35
N TRP A 215 9.29 18.30 -6.63
CA TRP A 215 8.40 17.17 -6.91
C TRP A 215 7.90 16.43 -5.66
N LEU A 216 8.35 16.81 -4.44
CA LEU A 216 8.02 16.13 -3.18
C LEU A 216 6.52 16.11 -2.85
N HIS A 217 5.75 17.03 -3.43
CA HIS A 217 4.30 17.05 -3.29
C HIS A 217 3.61 15.79 -3.85
N TRP A 218 4.21 15.12 -4.85
CA TRP A 218 3.68 13.86 -5.38
C TRP A 218 3.74 12.71 -4.35
N PRO A 219 4.91 12.40 -3.74
CA PRO A 219 4.99 11.49 -2.60
C PRO A 219 3.99 11.78 -1.49
N ILE A 220 3.87 13.04 -1.09
CA ILE A 220 2.96 13.47 -0.01
C ILE A 220 1.50 13.20 -0.41
N GLY A 221 1.14 13.52 -1.65
CA GLY A 221 -0.19 13.25 -2.19
C GLY A 221 -0.52 11.76 -2.21
N ILE A 222 0.39 10.94 -2.73
CA ILE A 222 0.22 9.49 -2.79
C ILE A 222 0.01 8.93 -1.38
N TRP A 223 0.89 9.28 -0.44
CA TRP A 223 0.83 8.79 0.94
C TRP A 223 -0.40 9.22 1.71
N GLY A 224 -0.78 10.50 1.62
CA GLY A 224 -1.97 10.99 2.31
C GLY A 224 -3.24 10.30 1.81
N ILE A 225 -3.33 10.04 0.50
CA ILE A 225 -4.44 9.28 -0.09
C ILE A 225 -4.38 7.82 0.38
N THR A 226 -3.21 7.19 0.33
CA THR A 226 -3.03 5.80 0.80
C THR A 226 -3.47 5.63 2.25
N ILE A 227 -2.97 6.47 3.17
CA ILE A 227 -3.35 6.43 4.58
C ILE A 227 -4.86 6.61 4.74
N THR A 228 -5.45 7.55 4.00
CA THR A 228 -6.90 7.80 4.05
C THR A 228 -7.69 6.57 3.62
N ILE A 229 -7.30 5.93 2.50
CA ILE A 229 -7.95 4.72 1.99
C ILE A 229 -7.81 3.57 2.99
N THR A 230 -6.61 3.35 3.55
CA THR A 230 -6.39 2.26 4.52
C THR A 230 -7.23 2.45 5.79
N ILE A 231 -7.33 3.68 6.30
CA ILE A 231 -8.16 3.99 7.46
C ILE A 231 -9.64 3.78 7.13
N TRP A 232 -10.09 4.26 5.97
CA TRP A 232 -11.47 4.08 5.51
C TRP A 232 -11.83 2.59 5.41
N GLU A 233 -10.96 1.80 4.77
CA GLU A 233 -11.16 0.35 4.61
C GLU A 233 -11.20 -0.37 5.96
N ALA A 234 -10.28 -0.03 6.88
CA ALA A 234 -10.26 -0.59 8.22
C ALA A 234 -11.51 -0.27 9.04
N LEU A 235 -12.01 0.96 8.95
CA LEU A 235 -13.25 1.36 9.61
C LEU A 235 -14.47 0.66 8.99
N ASN A 236 -14.49 0.53 7.67
CA ASN A 236 -15.58 -0.16 6.98
C ASN A 236 -15.65 -1.64 7.37
N GLN A 237 -14.51 -2.33 7.41
CA GLN A 237 -14.39 -3.71 7.89
C GLN A 237 -14.84 -3.85 9.34
N TYR A 238 -14.41 -2.94 10.23
CA TYR A 238 -14.81 -2.94 11.64
C TYR A 238 -16.32 -2.74 11.83
N ASN A 239 -16.95 -1.87 11.02
CA ASN A 239 -18.38 -1.63 11.09
C ASN A 239 -19.18 -2.86 10.61
N LEU A 240 -18.74 -3.48 9.51
CA LEU A 240 -19.35 -4.69 8.98
C LEU A 240 -19.31 -5.86 9.97
N SER A 241 -18.22 -5.99 10.75
CA SER A 241 -18.07 -7.09 11.70
C SER A 241 -18.86 -6.91 13.01
N ASN A 242 -19.10 -5.68 13.44
CA ASN A 242 -19.63 -5.40 14.79
C ASN A 242 -21.09 -4.89 14.82
N LEU A 243 -21.66 -4.46 13.69
CA LEU A 243 -22.96 -3.79 13.68
C LEU A 243 -23.95 -4.50 12.73
N LYS A 244 -25.15 -4.84 13.25
CA LYS A 244 -26.23 -5.49 12.49
C LYS A 244 -26.64 -4.64 11.27
N PRO A 245 -27.06 -5.26 10.14
CA PRO A 245 -27.19 -4.63 8.81
C PRO A 245 -28.28 -3.55 8.64
N HIS A 246 -28.85 -2.97 9.71
CA HIS A 246 -30.05 -2.13 9.61
C HIS A 246 -29.84 -0.61 9.76
N TYR A 247 -28.60 -0.11 9.79
CA TYR A 247 -28.34 1.33 9.93
C TYR A 247 -27.67 1.94 8.68
N ILE A 248 -28.51 2.43 7.76
CA ILE A 248 -28.13 3.15 6.53
C ILE A 248 -27.27 4.41 6.82
N SER A 249 -27.31 4.97 8.04
CA SER A 249 -26.61 6.20 8.44
C SER A 249 -25.10 6.06 8.66
N GLN A 250 -24.54 4.83 8.66
CA GLN A 250 -23.12 4.59 8.96
C GLN A 250 -22.20 4.65 7.73
N GLY A 251 -22.68 4.24 6.55
CA GLY A 251 -21.92 4.37 5.31
C GLY A 251 -21.54 5.83 5.03
N LEU A 252 -22.45 6.77 5.29
CA LEU A 252 -22.16 8.20 5.11
C LEU A 252 -20.98 8.71 5.96
N ALA A 253 -20.76 8.16 7.16
CA ALA A 253 -19.71 8.63 8.07
C ALA A 253 -18.32 8.20 7.59
N THR A 254 -18.18 6.94 7.17
CA THR A 254 -16.94 6.43 6.59
C THR A 254 -16.66 7.11 5.26
N GLU A 255 -17.66 7.26 4.38
CA GLU A 255 -17.50 8.00 3.12
C GLU A 255 -17.08 9.46 3.35
N SER A 256 -17.63 10.13 4.37
CA SER A 256 -17.24 11.52 4.71
C SER A 256 -15.78 11.62 5.15
N LEU A 257 -15.28 10.62 5.90
CA LEU A 257 -13.87 10.57 6.30
C LEU A 257 -12.95 10.39 5.10
N LEU A 258 -13.33 9.53 4.14
CA LEU A 258 -12.59 9.31 2.90
C LEU A 258 -12.48 10.62 2.09
N VAL A 259 -13.61 11.30 1.87
CA VAL A 259 -13.64 12.58 1.14
C VAL A 259 -12.81 13.64 1.87
N PHE A 260 -12.95 13.75 3.20
CA PHE A 260 -12.18 14.70 3.99
C PHE A 260 -10.67 14.46 3.90
N GLY A 261 -10.21 13.20 4.07
CA GLY A 261 -8.79 12.87 4.02
C GLY A 261 -8.15 13.09 2.65
N ILE A 262 -8.89 12.79 1.57
CA ILE A 262 -8.45 13.08 0.20
C ILE A 262 -8.32 14.59 -0.01
N LEU A 263 -9.32 15.38 0.40
CA LEU A 263 -9.28 16.85 0.27
C LEU A 263 -8.15 17.46 1.11
N LEU A 264 -7.97 17.01 2.35
CA LEU A 264 -6.86 17.43 3.21
C LEU A 264 -5.52 17.14 2.54
N THR A 265 -5.36 15.96 1.96
CA THR A 265 -4.14 15.56 1.26
C THR A 265 -3.86 16.43 0.04
N ILE A 266 -4.89 16.72 -0.76
CA ILE A 266 -4.78 17.63 -1.92
C ILE A 266 -4.34 19.03 -1.47
N VAL A 267 -4.93 19.54 -0.39
CA VAL A 267 -4.57 20.84 0.20
C VAL A 267 -3.11 20.87 0.64
N VAL A 268 -2.65 19.83 1.35
CA VAL A 268 -1.26 19.74 1.82
C VAL A 268 -0.29 19.64 0.63
N ALA A 269 -0.58 18.78 -0.35
CA ALA A 269 0.25 18.65 -1.55
C ALA A 269 0.31 19.97 -2.36
N TRP A 270 -0.82 20.67 -2.47
CA TRP A 270 -0.90 21.98 -3.10
C TRP A 270 -0.10 23.04 -2.33
N ALA A 271 -0.23 23.08 -1.00
CA ALA A 271 0.52 24.02 -0.15
C ALA A 271 2.02 23.83 -0.31
N VAL A 272 2.49 22.57 -0.27
CA VAL A 272 3.90 22.22 -0.49
C VAL A 272 4.35 22.65 -1.89
N ARG A 273 3.56 22.39 -2.94
CA ARG A 273 3.87 22.83 -4.31
C ARG A 273 3.95 24.36 -4.43
N SER A 274 3.03 25.08 -3.76
CA SER A 274 2.95 26.54 -3.77
C SER A 274 4.21 27.19 -3.18
N THR A 275 4.73 26.65 -2.07
CA THR A 275 5.96 27.13 -1.44
C THR A 275 7.19 27.06 -2.36
N TYR A 276 7.24 26.11 -3.31
CA TYR A 276 8.36 26.01 -4.26
C TYR A 276 8.25 26.96 -5.45
N ASN A 277 7.04 27.26 -5.92
CA ASN A 277 6.85 28.11 -7.08
C ASN A 277 7.04 29.61 -6.75
N THR A 278 7.10 29.97 -5.47
CA THR A 278 7.36 31.33 -5.02
C THR A 278 8.87 31.59 -4.83
N VAL A 279 9.54 32.01 -5.89
CA VAL A 279 10.84 32.75 -5.86
C VAL A 279 10.51 34.25 -6.03
N PRO A 280 11.22 35.20 -5.38
CA PRO A 280 10.61 36.37 -4.72
C PRO A 280 10.32 37.54 -5.67
N ARG A 281 9.26 37.43 -6.49
CA ARG A 281 8.76 38.58 -7.26
C ARG A 281 7.24 38.76 -7.28
N VAL A 282 6.47 37.94 -6.56
CA VAL A 282 5.03 38.13 -6.43
C VAL A 282 4.67 38.06 -4.95
N GLU A 283 4.11 39.14 -4.43
CA GLU A 283 3.65 39.27 -3.05
C GLU A 283 2.78 38.08 -2.61
N PRO A 284 2.87 37.65 -1.33
CA PRO A 284 2.12 36.54 -0.77
C PRO A 284 0.63 36.88 -0.52
N SER A 285 -0.03 37.60 -1.43
CA SER A 285 -1.39 38.10 -1.25
C SER A 285 -2.47 37.03 -1.54
N LEU A 286 -2.18 36.05 -2.40
CA LEU A 286 -3.12 34.98 -2.76
C LEU A 286 -3.20 33.86 -1.72
N ASN A 287 -2.08 33.51 -1.07
CA ASN A 287 -2.04 32.41 -0.07
C ASN A 287 -2.77 32.78 1.24
N ARG A 288 -2.89 34.09 1.55
CA ARG A 288 -3.56 34.60 2.75
C ARG A 288 -5.10 34.63 2.61
N LYS A 289 -5.63 34.70 1.39
CA LYS A 289 -7.09 34.76 1.13
C LYS A 289 -7.76 33.38 1.06
N SER A 290 -7.07 32.36 0.56
CA SER A 290 -7.62 31.00 0.42
C SER A 290 -7.42 30.12 1.66
N ALA A 291 -6.41 30.39 2.50
CA ALA A 291 -6.20 29.67 3.76
C ALA A 291 -7.43 29.64 4.69
N PRO A 292 -8.13 30.76 4.97
CA PRO A 292 -9.33 30.71 5.83
C PRO A 292 -10.46 29.90 5.19
N VAL A 293 -10.66 29.97 3.87
CA VAL A 293 -11.69 29.19 3.17
C VAL A 293 -11.38 27.70 3.26
N ILE A 294 -10.14 27.30 3.02
CA ILE A 294 -9.69 25.91 3.11
C ILE A 294 -9.88 25.38 4.54
N THR A 295 -9.49 26.15 5.55
CA THR A 295 -9.65 25.76 6.97
C THR A 295 -11.14 25.65 7.35
N ILE A 296 -12.00 26.53 6.85
CA ILE A 296 -13.45 26.46 7.08
C ILE A 296 -14.04 25.21 6.41
N VAL A 297 -13.68 24.92 5.15
CA VAL A 297 -14.17 23.73 4.43
C VAL A 297 -13.70 22.44 5.10
N LEU A 298 -12.41 22.34 5.43
CA LEU A 298 -11.86 21.19 6.15
C LEU A 298 -12.48 21.06 7.55
N GLY A 299 -12.64 22.16 8.28
CA GLY A 299 -13.27 22.18 9.60
C GLY A 299 -14.73 21.74 9.57
N PHE A 300 -15.49 22.15 8.55
CA PHE A 300 -16.87 21.72 8.35
C PHE A 300 -16.97 20.22 8.06
N LEU A 301 -16.12 19.71 7.16
CA LEU A 301 -16.06 18.29 6.83
C LEU A 301 -15.64 17.43 8.03
N LEU A 302 -14.61 17.85 8.78
CA LEU A 302 -14.17 17.15 9.99
C LEU A 302 -15.25 17.15 11.07
N SER A 303 -15.90 18.30 11.29
CA SER A 303 -17.00 18.42 12.25
C SER A 303 -18.16 17.49 11.88
N GLY A 304 -18.55 17.45 10.61
CA GLY A 304 -19.58 16.53 10.11
C GLY A 304 -19.22 15.07 10.36
N ALA A 305 -18.00 14.66 10.02
CA ALA A 305 -17.53 13.29 10.26
C ALA A 305 -17.52 12.93 11.76
N VAL A 306 -17.02 13.82 12.62
CA VAL A 306 -16.96 13.60 14.07
C VAL A 306 -18.37 13.54 14.68
N LEU A 307 -19.25 14.46 14.31
CA LEU A 307 -20.62 14.52 14.84
C LEU A 307 -21.41 13.27 14.46
N GLN A 308 -21.22 12.77 13.24
CA GLN A 308 -21.88 11.56 12.78
C GLN A 308 -21.32 10.30 13.46
N LEU A 309 -20.00 10.22 13.66
CA LEU A 309 -19.37 9.13 14.41
C LEU A 309 -19.83 9.10 15.88
N LEU A 310 -19.92 10.27 16.52
CA LEU A 310 -20.45 10.41 17.88
C LEU A 310 -21.93 10.02 17.95
N HIS A 311 -22.75 10.45 16.99
CA HIS A 311 -24.17 10.10 16.94
C HIS A 311 -24.36 8.59 16.80
N ASN A 312 -23.60 7.94 15.91
CA ASN A 312 -23.67 6.50 15.69
C ASN A 312 -23.21 5.71 16.92
N ASN A 313 -22.10 6.10 17.54
CA ASN A 313 -21.61 5.45 18.77
C ASN A 313 -22.57 5.63 19.94
N PHE A 314 -23.20 6.81 20.06
CA PHE A 314 -24.20 7.07 21.09
C PHE A 314 -25.43 6.16 20.90
N GLN A 315 -25.98 6.08 19.68
CA GLN A 315 -27.09 5.19 19.37
C GLN A 315 -26.77 3.73 19.69
N ALA A 316 -25.62 3.22 19.21
CA ALA A 316 -25.20 1.85 19.47
C ALA A 316 -25.06 1.56 20.98
N LYS A 317 -24.48 2.49 21.74
CA LYS A 317 -24.30 2.36 23.19
C LYS A 317 -25.65 2.38 23.93
N VAL A 318 -26.57 3.26 23.54
CA VAL A 318 -27.93 3.32 24.12
C VAL A 318 -28.69 2.04 23.82
N THR A 319 -28.69 1.55 22.57
CA THR A 319 -29.35 0.28 22.22
C THR A 319 -28.75 -0.90 22.97
N SER A 320 -27.42 -0.97 23.11
CA SER A 320 -26.75 -2.02 23.89
C SER A 320 -27.14 -1.98 25.37
N GLN A 321 -27.14 -0.80 25.98
CA GLN A 321 -27.55 -0.62 27.38
C GLN A 321 -29.02 -0.93 27.59
N PHE A 322 -29.88 -0.51 26.67
CA PHE A 322 -31.31 -0.81 26.69
C PHE A 322 -31.57 -2.30 26.58
N ASN A 323 -30.91 -3.00 25.64
CA ASN A 323 -31.05 -4.45 25.48
C ASN A 323 -30.56 -5.20 26.73
N LYS A 324 -29.41 -4.81 27.30
CA LYS A 324 -28.92 -5.40 28.57
C LYS A 324 -29.90 -5.16 29.72
N ALA A 325 -30.42 -3.94 29.86
CA ALA A 325 -31.41 -3.63 30.88
C ALA A 325 -32.72 -4.41 30.67
N SER A 326 -33.14 -4.60 29.41
CA SER A 326 -34.32 -5.40 29.07
C SER A 326 -34.12 -6.89 29.35
N GLU A 327 -32.92 -7.45 29.09
CA GLU A 327 -32.56 -8.83 29.43
C GLU A 327 -32.49 -9.02 30.95
N ASP A 328 -31.89 -8.09 31.69
CA ASP A 328 -31.84 -8.12 33.16
C ASP A 328 -33.25 -8.04 33.76
N LEU A 329 -34.13 -7.21 33.19
CA LEU A 329 -35.55 -7.15 33.56
C LEU A 329 -36.25 -8.47 33.24
N ALA A 330 -36.10 -9.01 32.03
CA ALA A 330 -36.68 -10.31 31.67
C ALA A 330 -36.23 -11.41 32.65
N ASN A 331 -34.94 -11.48 32.97
CA ASN A 331 -34.38 -12.45 33.91
C ASN A 331 -34.87 -12.25 35.36
N ARG A 332 -35.18 -11.02 35.78
CA ARG A 332 -35.77 -10.74 37.10
C ARG A 332 -37.26 -11.11 37.20
N TRP A 333 -37.99 -11.03 36.09
CA TRP A 333 -39.43 -11.33 36.04
C TRP A 333 -39.76 -12.77 35.65
N VAL A 334 -38.76 -13.57 35.22
CA VAL A 334 -38.88 -15.04 35.18
C VAL A 334 -38.92 -15.55 36.62
N LEU A 335 -40.13 -15.65 37.16
CA LEU A 335 -40.41 -16.27 38.45
C LEU A 335 -39.76 -17.67 38.52
N PRO A 336 -39.07 -18.03 39.60
CA PRO A 336 -38.35 -19.32 39.72
C PRO A 336 -39.25 -20.57 39.72
N TRP A 337 -40.55 -20.45 39.43
CA TRP A 337 -41.56 -21.51 39.52
C TRP A 337 -42.36 -21.74 38.23
N VAL A 338 -42.04 -21.05 37.12
CA VAL A 338 -42.71 -21.31 35.83
C VAL A 338 -41.81 -22.20 34.96
N PRO A 339 -42.17 -23.47 34.69
CA PRO A 339 -41.40 -24.31 33.79
C PRO A 339 -41.48 -23.75 32.37
N ILE A 340 -40.32 -23.40 31.82
CA ILE A 340 -40.16 -22.86 30.47
C ILE A 340 -40.52 -23.95 29.46
N LEU A 341 -41.71 -23.87 28.85
CA LEU A 341 -42.01 -24.56 27.60
C LEU A 341 -41.13 -23.96 26.51
N LYS A 342 -40.01 -24.62 26.22
CA LYS A 342 -39.22 -24.39 25.00
C LYS A 342 -40.08 -24.72 23.79
N PHE A 343 -40.74 -23.72 23.19
CA PHE A 343 -41.21 -23.83 21.82
C PHE A 343 -40.02 -23.68 20.90
N SER A 344 -39.54 -24.79 20.34
CA SER A 344 -38.63 -24.78 19.18
C SER A 344 -39.43 -24.33 17.95
N MET A 345 -39.11 -23.17 17.39
CA MET A 345 -39.50 -22.86 16.02
C MET A 345 -38.49 -23.49 15.06
N ILE A 346 -39.04 -24.31 14.16
CA ILE A 346 -38.46 -24.82 12.92
C ILE A 346 -38.25 -23.67 11.94
#